data_AF-A0A3S3C2D1-F1
#
_entry.id   AF-A0A3S3C2D1-F1
#
_cell.length_a   1.000
_cell.length_b   1.000
_cell.length_c   1.000
_cell.angle_alpha   90.00
_cell.angle_beta   90.00
_cell.angle_gamma   90.00
#
_symmetry.space_group_name_H-M   'P 1'
#
loop_
_entity.id
_entity.type
_entity.pdbx_description
1 polymer ?
#
loop_
_entity_poly.entity_id
_entity_poly.type
_entity_poly.pdbx_seq_one_letter_code
_entity_poly.pdbx_strand_id
1 'polypeptide(L)'
;MTRGIERNGFLRKLLNDADRDKNDMARPRLTEGAIERLQLVIPSEEIASIEKWRFANEIASKSEAVRRLCQIGLAFDQEHREAKDRTRSALDATTRGIRMLIERSALVGDGNSIELRQIAGVLLEAMEAQLSLYQDMVSTDATAAAMARSGDVDEHVREAATIREKLTGGYYP
;
A
#
# COMPACT_ATOMS: atom_id res chain seq x y z
N MET A 1 7.66 -12.86 73.49
CA MET A 1 8.04 -13.77 72.39
C MET A 1 6.96 -13.71 71.32
N THR A 2 7.16 -12.99 70.20
CA THR A 2 6.46 -13.18 68.90
C THR A 2 6.82 -12.04 67.93
N ARG A 3 8.01 -12.12 67.31
CA ARG A 3 8.33 -11.37 66.07
C ARG A 3 9.18 -12.26 65.17
N GLY A 4 8.57 -13.28 64.58
CA GLY A 4 9.32 -14.29 63.82
C GLY A 4 8.62 -14.91 62.61
N ILE A 5 7.42 -14.46 62.21
CA ILE A 5 6.62 -15.18 61.21
C ILE A 5 6.39 -14.38 59.90
N GLU A 6 6.55 -13.06 59.88
CA GLU A 6 6.19 -12.26 58.68
C GLU A 6 7.28 -12.16 57.59
N ARG A 7 8.54 -12.56 57.86
CA ARG A 7 9.62 -12.46 56.85
C ARG A 7 9.54 -13.49 55.72
N ASN A 8 8.78 -14.58 55.88
CA ASN A 8 8.70 -15.65 54.88
C ASN A 8 7.71 -15.36 53.73
N GLY A 9 6.69 -14.54 53.96
CA GLY A 9 5.73 -14.17 52.91
C GLY A 9 6.30 -13.18 51.89
N PHE A 10 7.13 -12.25 52.35
CA PHE A 10 7.70 -11.19 51.51
C PHE A 10 8.77 -11.72 50.55
N LEU A 11 9.64 -12.63 51.02
CA LEU A 11 10.66 -13.27 50.18
C LEU A 11 10.05 -14.20 49.12
N ARG A 12 8.96 -14.91 49.44
CA ARG A 12 8.22 -15.72 48.45
C ARG A 12 7.56 -14.87 47.36
N LYS A 13 7.07 -13.68 47.70
CA LYS A 13 6.48 -12.76 46.72
C LYS A 13 7.55 -12.19 45.78
N LEU A 14 8.69 -11.76 46.31
CA LEU A 14 9.83 -11.28 45.51
C LEU A 14 10.41 -12.35 44.57
N LEU A 15 10.49 -13.60 45.01
CA LEU A 15 10.93 -14.72 44.16
C LEU A 15 9.92 -15.04 43.04
N ASN A 16 8.63 -15.00 43.32
CA ASN A 16 7.59 -15.22 42.31
C ASN A 16 7.47 -14.06 41.30
N ASP A 17 7.71 -12.82 41.74
CA ASP A 17 7.71 -11.65 40.86
C ASP A 17 8.97 -11.65 39.96
N ALA A 18 10.12 -12.11 40.47
CA ALA A 18 11.35 -12.25 39.68
C ALA A 18 11.29 -13.37 38.61
N ASP A 19 10.50 -14.42 38.83
CA ASP A 19 10.28 -15.48 37.84
C ASP A 19 9.21 -15.12 36.79
N ARG A 20 8.29 -14.18 37.09
CA ARG A 20 7.36 -13.62 36.08
C ARG A 20 8.07 -12.79 35.03
N ASP A 21 9.07 -12.00 35.43
CA ASP A 21 9.83 -11.15 34.51
C ASP A 21 10.76 -11.93 33.58
N LYS A 22 11.24 -13.11 33.96
CA LYS A 22 12.12 -13.93 33.10
C LYS A 22 11.41 -14.54 31.89
N ASN A 23 10.11 -14.78 31.97
CA ASN A 23 9.33 -15.33 30.86
C ASN A 23 8.81 -14.27 29.88
N ASP A 24 8.92 -12.99 30.22
CA ASP A 24 8.44 -11.88 29.38
C ASP A 24 9.52 -11.32 28.43
N MET A 25 10.76 -11.82 28.54
CA MET A 25 11.92 -11.35 27.76
C MET A 25 12.00 -11.92 26.33
N ALA A 26 11.09 -12.83 25.94
CA ALA A 26 11.10 -13.47 24.62
C ALA A 26 10.04 -12.91 23.65
N ARG A 27 9.16 -12.01 24.10
CA ARG A 27 8.14 -11.40 23.23
C ARG A 27 8.51 -9.95 22.93
N PRO A 28 8.80 -9.61 21.67
CA PRO A 28 8.98 -8.22 21.26
C PRO A 28 7.80 -7.38 21.74
N ARG A 29 8.06 -6.29 22.47
CA ARG A 29 7.02 -5.39 22.94
C ARG A 29 6.34 -4.75 21.74
N LEU A 30 5.04 -4.97 21.63
CA LEU A 30 4.20 -4.44 20.57
C LEU A 30 3.88 -2.97 20.85
N THR A 31 4.79 -2.07 20.47
CA THR A 31 4.62 -0.60 20.46
C THR A 31 4.27 0.06 21.82
N GLU A 32 4.53 1.36 21.96
CA GLU A 32 4.09 2.14 23.13
C GLU A 32 2.59 2.40 23.03
N GLY A 33 1.78 1.67 23.81
CA GLY A 33 0.33 1.85 23.84
C GLY A 33 -0.42 0.71 24.54
N ALA A 34 -1.68 0.95 24.88
CA ALA A 34 -2.56 -0.09 25.38
C ALA A 34 -2.82 -1.12 24.27
N ILE A 35 -2.59 -2.40 24.57
CA ILE A 35 -2.87 -3.50 23.64
C ILE A 35 -4.33 -3.91 23.81
N GLU A 36 -5.14 -3.71 22.78
CA GLU A 36 -6.53 -4.16 22.75
C GLU A 36 -6.70 -5.45 21.92
N ARG A 37 -7.61 -6.32 22.37
CA ARG A 37 -7.92 -7.56 21.66
C ARG A 37 -9.08 -7.33 20.70
N LEU A 38 -8.77 -7.36 19.41
CA LEU A 38 -9.76 -7.33 18.34
C LEU A 38 -10.30 -8.74 18.06
N GLN A 39 -11.62 -8.93 18.15
CA GLN A 39 -12.31 -10.16 17.75
C GLN A 39 -13.05 -9.91 16.44
N LEU A 40 -12.73 -10.68 15.40
CA LEU A 40 -13.30 -10.55 14.05
C LEU A 40 -13.83 -11.91 13.60
N VAL A 41 -14.95 -11.91 12.90
CA VAL A 41 -15.45 -13.06 12.14
C VAL A 41 -15.16 -12.76 10.68
N ILE A 42 -14.32 -13.58 10.06
CA ILE A 42 -13.93 -13.45 8.65
C ILE A 42 -14.01 -14.81 7.96
N PRO A 43 -14.35 -14.84 6.65
CA PRO A 43 -14.38 -16.06 5.86
C PRO A 43 -13.07 -16.85 5.91
N SER A 44 -13.17 -18.18 5.79
CA SER A 44 -12.00 -19.07 5.81
C SER A 44 -11.04 -18.81 4.64
N GLU A 45 -11.56 -18.36 3.50
CA GLU A 45 -10.78 -18.01 2.32
C GLU A 45 -9.93 -16.75 2.51
N GLU A 46 -10.45 -15.74 3.22
CA GLU A 46 -9.68 -14.55 3.58
C GLU A 46 -8.56 -14.89 4.55
N ILE A 47 -8.84 -15.73 5.56
CA ILE A 47 -7.81 -16.26 6.47
C ILE A 47 -6.72 -17.00 5.70
N ALA A 48 -7.10 -17.84 4.73
CA ALA A 48 -6.12 -18.57 3.90
C ALA A 48 -5.27 -17.60 3.06
N SER A 49 -5.85 -16.52 2.56
CA SER A 49 -5.15 -15.47 1.81
C SER A 49 -4.15 -14.72 2.70
N ILE A 50 -4.55 -14.37 3.92
CA ILE A 50 -3.66 -13.76 4.93
C ILE A 50 -2.51 -14.71 5.28
N GLU A 51 -2.79 -16.01 5.46
CA GLU A 51 -1.75 -16.99 5.74
C GLU A 51 -0.76 -17.15 4.58
N LYS A 52 -1.26 -17.24 3.34
CA LYS A 52 -0.40 -17.30 2.15
C LYS A 52 0.52 -16.09 2.08
N TRP A 53 -0.01 -14.89 2.27
CA TRP A 53 0.79 -13.66 2.30
C TRP A 53 1.80 -13.67 3.44
N ARG A 54 1.38 -14.09 4.65
CA ARG A 54 2.26 -14.22 5.82
C ARG A 54 3.45 -15.13 5.53
N PHE A 55 3.22 -16.31 4.96
CA PHE A 55 4.27 -17.26 4.62
C PHE A 55 5.21 -16.73 3.54
N ALA A 56 4.67 -16.10 2.50
CA ALA A 56 5.46 -15.50 1.43
C ALA A 56 6.38 -14.36 1.91
N ASN A 57 6.02 -13.70 3.02
CA ASN A 57 6.77 -12.60 3.61
C ASN A 57 7.49 -12.98 4.92
N GLU A 58 7.56 -14.29 5.23
CA GLU A 58 8.27 -14.83 6.42
C GLU A 58 7.80 -14.24 7.77
N ILE A 59 6.52 -13.92 7.89
CA ILE A 59 5.96 -13.31 9.09
C ILE A 59 5.56 -14.38 10.11
N ALA A 60 6.04 -14.24 11.35
CA ALA A 60 5.92 -15.28 12.37
C ALA A 60 4.46 -15.56 12.79
N SER A 61 3.61 -14.54 12.88
CA SER A 61 2.25 -14.68 13.42
C SER A 61 1.16 -14.06 12.54
N LYS A 62 -0.06 -14.61 12.62
CA LYS A 62 -1.22 -14.04 11.89
C LYS A 62 -1.54 -12.63 12.36
N SER A 63 -1.49 -12.36 13.66
CA SER A 63 -1.75 -11.03 14.22
C SER A 63 -0.75 -9.99 13.73
N GLU A 64 0.52 -10.38 13.58
CA GLU A 64 1.53 -9.49 12.99
C GLU A 64 1.27 -9.26 11.51
N ALA A 65 0.88 -10.30 10.75
CA ALA A 65 0.53 -10.14 9.35
C ALA A 65 -0.63 -9.15 9.16
N VAL A 66 -1.70 -9.29 9.95
CA VAL A 66 -2.84 -8.36 9.93
C VAL A 66 -2.40 -6.93 10.24
N ARG A 67 -1.58 -6.70 11.29
CA ARG A 67 -1.08 -5.35 11.60
C ARG A 67 -0.27 -4.75 10.46
N ARG A 68 0.61 -5.53 9.82
CA ARG A 68 1.41 -5.06 8.69
C ARG A 68 0.52 -4.74 7.48
N LEU A 69 -0.48 -5.57 7.18
CA LEU A 69 -1.44 -5.30 6.12
C LEU A 69 -2.24 -4.02 6.38
N CYS A 70 -2.66 -3.77 7.62
CA CYS A 70 -3.30 -2.50 7.99
C CYS A 70 -2.36 -1.31 7.79
N GLN A 71 -1.10 -1.41 8.24
CA GLN A 71 -0.11 -0.34 8.06
C GLN A 71 0.18 -0.06 6.57
N ILE A 72 0.30 -1.11 5.75
CA ILE A 72 0.44 -1.00 4.31
C ILE A 72 -0.77 -0.29 3.70
N GLY A 73 -1.98 -0.68 4.09
CA GLY A 73 -3.21 -0.04 3.60
C GLY A 73 -3.29 1.45 3.95
N LEU A 74 -2.90 1.82 5.17
CA LEU A 74 -2.88 3.22 5.62
C LEU A 74 -1.80 4.05 4.90
N ALA A 75 -0.59 3.51 4.79
CA ALA A 75 0.49 4.18 4.05
C ALA A 75 0.12 4.34 2.57
N PHE A 76 -0.49 3.31 1.98
CA PHE A 76 -0.95 3.34 0.60
C PHE A 76 -2.02 4.42 0.37
N ASP A 77 -3.06 4.52 1.19
CA ASP A 77 -4.09 5.57 1.04
C ASP A 77 -3.50 6.99 1.15
N GLN A 78 -2.49 7.18 2.02
CA GLN A 78 -1.81 8.46 2.17
C GLN A 78 -0.95 8.82 0.96
N GLU A 79 -0.08 7.90 0.51
CA GLU A 79 0.93 8.19 -0.52
C GLU A 79 0.37 8.14 -1.94
N HIS A 80 -0.65 7.31 -2.19
CA HIS A 80 -1.19 7.08 -3.53
C HIS A 80 -1.78 8.35 -4.17
N ARG A 81 -2.41 9.21 -3.36
CA ARG A 81 -3.02 10.47 -3.84
C ARG A 81 -1.97 11.42 -4.40
N GLU A 82 -0.87 11.61 -3.67
CA GLU A 82 0.23 12.47 -4.12
C GLU A 82 0.89 11.93 -5.38
N ALA A 83 1.11 10.61 -5.46
CA ALA A 83 1.70 10.00 -6.63
C ALA A 83 0.80 10.16 -7.87
N LYS A 84 -0.54 10.12 -7.71
CA LYS A 84 -1.51 10.33 -8.80
C LYS A 84 -1.40 11.75 -9.36
N ASP A 85 -1.35 12.74 -8.47
CA ASP A 85 -1.25 14.15 -8.85
C ASP A 85 0.09 14.49 -9.52
N ARG A 86 1.19 13.90 -9.02
CA ARG A 86 2.52 14.03 -9.64
C ARG A 86 2.56 13.41 -11.04
N THR A 87 1.98 12.23 -11.22
CA THR A 87 1.92 11.55 -12.53
C THR A 87 1.09 12.35 -13.53
N ARG A 88 -0.07 12.87 -13.11
CA ARG A 88 -0.88 13.77 -13.93
C ARG A 88 -0.12 15.03 -14.34
N SER A 89 0.58 15.66 -13.40
CA SER A 89 1.38 16.86 -13.67
C SER A 89 2.52 16.58 -14.67
N ALA A 90 3.13 15.39 -14.58
CA ALA A 90 4.16 14.95 -15.52
C ALA A 90 3.57 14.77 -16.93
N LEU A 91 2.41 14.12 -17.06
CA LEU A 91 1.69 13.97 -18.34
C LEU A 91 1.36 15.33 -18.99
N ASP A 92 0.85 16.27 -18.19
CA ASP A 92 0.53 17.61 -18.67
C ASP A 92 1.78 18.35 -19.15
N ALA A 93 2.91 18.21 -18.43
CA ALA A 93 4.19 18.79 -18.82
C ALA A 93 4.74 18.17 -20.11
N THR A 94 4.70 16.84 -20.25
CA THR A 94 5.12 16.11 -21.46
C THR A 94 4.28 16.55 -22.66
N THR A 95 2.96 16.61 -22.51
CA THR A 95 2.03 17.03 -23.58
C THR A 95 2.32 18.46 -24.05
N ARG A 96 2.58 19.39 -23.12
CA ARG A 96 2.99 20.76 -23.45
C ARG A 96 4.33 20.78 -24.18
N GLY A 97 5.32 20.01 -23.71
CA GLY A 97 6.64 19.91 -24.33
C GLY A 97 6.58 19.40 -25.77
N ILE A 98 5.80 18.35 -26.03
CA ILE A 98 5.58 17.82 -27.38
C ILE A 98 4.96 18.88 -28.29
N ARG A 99 3.92 19.59 -27.82
CA ARG A 99 3.28 20.65 -28.60
C ARG A 99 4.27 21.76 -28.97
N MET A 100 5.09 22.21 -28.03
CA MET A 100 6.12 23.23 -28.28
C MET A 100 7.16 22.76 -29.29
N LEU A 101 7.55 21.47 -29.24
CA LEU A 101 8.49 20.90 -30.21
C LEU A 101 7.90 20.85 -31.61
N ILE A 102 6.63 20.44 -31.75
CA ILE A 102 5.92 20.44 -33.04
C ILE A 102 5.84 21.86 -33.60
N GLU A 103 5.41 22.83 -32.79
CA GLU A 103 5.32 24.24 -33.19
C GLU A 103 6.69 24.80 -33.63
N ARG A 104 7.75 24.48 -32.89
CA ARG A 104 9.12 24.91 -33.23
C ARG A 104 9.65 24.21 -34.49
N SER A 105 9.31 22.94 -34.69
CA SER A 105 9.70 22.19 -35.89
C SER A 105 9.10 22.79 -37.17
N ALA A 106 7.89 23.35 -37.10
CA ALA A 106 7.25 24.00 -38.23
C ALA A 106 7.95 25.32 -38.65
N LEU A 107 8.75 25.90 -37.75
CA LEU A 107 9.46 27.17 -37.97
C LEU A 107 10.91 26.99 -38.46
N VAL A 108 11.50 25.80 -38.35
CA VAL A 108 12.90 25.53 -38.71
C VAL A 108 12.95 24.68 -39.98
N GLY A 109 13.77 25.09 -40.96
CA GLY A 109 13.92 24.40 -42.25
C GLY A 109 14.47 22.96 -42.17
N ASP A 110 14.41 22.25 -43.30
CA ASP A 110 14.53 20.77 -43.46
C ASP A 110 15.66 20.06 -42.67
N GLY A 111 16.78 20.72 -42.38
CA GLY A 111 17.94 20.11 -41.71
C GLY A 111 17.69 19.64 -40.27
N ASN A 112 16.82 20.30 -39.50
CA ASN A 112 16.53 19.91 -38.11
C ASN A 112 15.36 18.91 -37.97
N SER A 113 14.74 18.51 -39.08
CA SER A 113 13.53 17.70 -39.06
C SER A 113 13.75 16.27 -38.53
N ILE A 114 14.95 15.70 -38.72
CA ILE A 114 15.28 14.34 -38.30
C ILE A 114 15.47 14.25 -36.78
N GLU A 115 16.28 15.14 -36.19
CA GLU A 115 16.51 15.17 -34.74
C GLU A 115 15.21 15.46 -33.99
N LEU A 116 14.38 16.39 -34.49
CA LEU A 116 13.09 16.71 -33.89
C LEU A 116 12.11 15.53 -33.94
N ARG A 117 12.12 14.74 -35.02
CA ARG A 117 11.31 13.49 -35.09
C ARG A 117 11.80 12.43 -34.10
N GLN A 118 13.11 12.28 -33.91
CA GLN A 118 13.66 11.34 -32.93
C GLN A 118 13.29 11.74 -31.50
N ILE A 119 13.41 13.03 -31.16
CA ILE A 119 13.00 13.56 -29.86
C ILE A 119 11.50 13.36 -29.67
N ALA A 120 10.68 13.63 -30.69
CA ALA A 120 9.24 13.42 -30.62
C ALA A 120 8.89 11.93 -30.40
N GLY A 121 9.58 11.00 -31.06
CA GLY A 121 9.41 9.55 -30.85
C GLY A 121 9.65 9.13 -29.39
N VAL A 122 10.79 9.52 -28.83
CA VAL A 122 11.13 9.22 -27.41
C VAL A 122 10.12 9.85 -26.45
N LEU A 123 9.63 11.06 -26.74
CA LEU A 123 8.63 11.71 -25.90
C LEU A 123 7.24 11.05 -25.99
N LEU A 124 6.86 10.52 -27.16
CA LEU A 124 5.63 9.76 -27.31
C LEU A 124 5.70 8.44 -26.53
N GLU A 125 6.81 7.71 -26.61
CA GLU A 125 7.03 6.49 -25.80
C GLU A 125 6.96 6.79 -24.29
N ALA A 126 7.61 7.88 -23.85
CA ALA A 126 7.54 8.31 -22.46
C ALA A 126 6.11 8.69 -22.04
N MET A 127 5.35 9.32 -22.93
CA MET A 127 3.95 9.69 -22.69
C MET A 127 3.04 8.46 -22.58
N GLU A 128 3.24 7.44 -23.42
CA GLU A 128 2.53 6.17 -23.34
C GLU A 128 2.79 5.45 -22.01
N ALA A 129 4.06 5.38 -21.58
CA ALA A 129 4.42 4.80 -20.28
C ALA A 129 3.79 5.58 -19.11
N GLN A 130 3.81 6.91 -19.17
CA GLN A 130 3.18 7.77 -18.16
C GLN A 130 1.65 7.61 -18.14
N LEU A 131 1.02 7.43 -19.30
CA LEU A 131 -0.42 7.23 -19.41
C LEU A 131 -0.83 5.87 -18.81
N SER A 132 -0.08 4.82 -19.12
CA SER A 132 -0.27 3.49 -18.53
C SER A 132 -0.16 3.55 -17.00
N LEU A 133 0.87 4.22 -16.48
CA LEU A 133 1.02 4.41 -15.04
C LEU A 133 -0.17 5.17 -14.44
N TYR A 134 -0.61 6.25 -15.07
CA TYR A 134 -1.76 7.01 -14.61
C TYR A 134 -3.05 6.17 -14.60
N GLN A 135 -3.27 5.33 -15.62
CA GLN A 135 -4.41 4.41 -15.68
C GLN A 135 -4.38 3.38 -14.56
N ASP A 136 -3.22 2.77 -14.31
CA ASP A 136 -3.05 1.84 -13.18
C ASP A 136 -3.38 2.55 -11.86
N MET A 137 -2.89 3.78 -11.68
CA MET A 137 -3.17 4.56 -10.48
C MET A 137 -4.64 4.90 -10.30
N VAL A 138 -5.33 5.30 -11.37
CA VAL A 138 -6.77 5.56 -11.36
C VAL A 138 -7.54 4.28 -11.05
N SER A 139 -7.15 3.15 -11.62
CA SER A 139 -7.77 1.85 -11.33
C SER A 139 -7.59 1.46 -9.86
N THR A 140 -6.41 1.68 -9.28
CA THR A 140 -6.19 1.39 -7.86
C THR A 140 -6.98 2.34 -6.97
N ASP A 141 -7.07 3.63 -7.32
CA ASP A 141 -7.86 4.63 -6.59
C ASP A 141 -9.36 4.30 -6.61
N ALA A 142 -9.88 3.89 -7.77
CA ALA A 142 -11.26 3.45 -7.90
C ALA A 142 -11.55 2.18 -7.07
N THR A 143 -10.59 1.25 -7.02
CA THR A 143 -10.68 0.05 -6.19
C THR A 143 -10.72 0.43 -4.71
N ALA A 144 -9.80 1.29 -4.26
CA ALA A 144 -9.76 1.77 -2.89
C ALA A 144 -11.04 2.53 -2.50
N ALA A 145 -11.54 3.38 -3.40
CA ALA A 145 -12.79 4.11 -3.20
C ALA A 145 -14.01 3.19 -3.13
N ALA A 146 -14.04 2.10 -3.91
CA ALA A 146 -15.09 1.09 -3.80
C ALA A 146 -15.04 0.39 -2.43
N MET A 147 -13.85 -0.01 -1.98
CA MET A 147 -13.65 -0.67 -0.67
C MET A 147 -13.94 0.24 0.53
N ALA A 148 -13.78 1.55 0.39
CA ALA A 148 -14.08 2.51 1.45
C ALA A 148 -15.59 2.72 1.67
N ARG A 149 -16.44 2.33 0.71
CA ARG A 149 -17.90 2.42 0.87
C ARG A 149 -18.41 1.34 1.81
N SER A 150 -19.46 1.64 2.56
CA SER A 150 -20.18 0.63 3.33
C SER A 150 -20.94 -0.29 2.37
N GLY A 151 -20.73 -1.61 2.46
CA GLY A 151 -21.39 -2.57 1.59
C GLY A 151 -20.78 -3.95 1.68
N ASP A 152 -21.22 -4.83 0.80
CA ASP A 152 -20.61 -6.15 0.62
C ASP A 152 -19.25 -6.01 -0.05
N VAL A 153 -18.20 -6.54 0.59
CA VAL A 153 -16.83 -6.47 0.09
C VAL A 153 -16.71 -7.18 -1.26
N ASP A 154 -17.41 -8.30 -1.45
CA ASP A 154 -17.39 -9.05 -2.71
C ASP A 154 -18.04 -8.27 -3.87
N GLU A 155 -19.03 -7.44 -3.58
CA GLU A 155 -19.61 -6.51 -4.55
C GLU A 155 -18.59 -5.45 -4.96
N HIS A 156 -17.90 -4.85 -3.98
CA HIS A 156 -16.86 -3.85 -4.24
C HIS A 156 -15.66 -4.43 -5.02
N VAL A 157 -15.26 -5.68 -4.76
CA VAL A 157 -14.19 -6.36 -5.52
C VAL A 157 -14.60 -6.52 -6.99
N ARG A 158 -15.84 -6.96 -7.24
CA ARG A 158 -16.38 -7.12 -8.60
C ARG A 158 -16.53 -5.79 -9.34
N GLU A 159 -16.98 -4.74 -8.65
CA GLU A 159 -17.08 -3.40 -9.21
C GLU A 159 -15.70 -2.86 -9.59
N ALA A 160 -14.71 -2.99 -8.69
CA ALA A 160 -13.33 -2.60 -8.94
C ALA A 160 -12.73 -3.32 -10.15
N ALA A 161 -12.95 -4.63 -10.28
CA ALA A 161 -12.50 -5.41 -11.44
C ALA A 161 -13.12 -4.90 -12.75
N THR A 162 -14.42 -4.55 -12.72
CA THR A 162 -15.13 -3.99 -13.88
C THR A 162 -14.58 -2.62 -14.28
N ILE A 163 -14.27 -1.76 -13.29
CA ILE A 163 -13.68 -0.43 -13.55
C ILE A 163 -12.29 -0.61 -14.18
N ARG A 164 -11.48 -1.52 -13.65
CA ARG A 164 -10.16 -1.83 -14.21
C ARG A 164 -10.26 -2.29 -15.65
N GLU A 165 -11.14 -3.25 -15.93
CA GLU A 165 -11.37 -3.77 -17.28
C GLU A 165 -11.82 -2.67 -18.26
N LYS A 166 -12.68 -1.74 -17.84
CA LYS A 166 -13.10 -0.61 -18.68
C LYS A 166 -11.95 0.36 -18.97
N LEU A 167 -11.06 0.57 -18.00
CA LEU A 167 -9.92 1.47 -18.15
C LEU A 167 -8.80 0.86 -19.01
N THR A 168 -8.59 -0.46 -18.93
CA THR A 168 -7.53 -1.15 -19.67
C THR A 168 -8.00 -1.71 -21.02
N GLY A 169 -9.25 -2.17 -21.12
CA GLY A 169 -9.82 -2.82 -22.31
C GLY A 169 -10.35 -1.85 -23.39
N GLY A 170 -10.36 -0.54 -23.12
CA GLY A 170 -10.73 0.48 -24.10
C GLY A 170 -9.63 0.85 -25.10
N TYR A 171 -8.43 0.27 -24.99
CA TYR A 171 -7.29 0.57 -25.85
C TYR A 171 -6.76 -0.74 -26.47
N TYR A 172 -6.87 -0.84 -27.81
CA TYR A 172 -6.59 -1.95 -28.74
C TYR A 172 -7.75 -2.88 -29.15
N PRO A 173 -8.24 -2.78 -30.40
CA PRO A 173 -8.28 -3.93 -31.32
C PRO A 173 -6.89 -4.33 -31.82
#